data_AF-A0A377K6X2-F1
#
_entry.id   AF-A0A377K6X2-F1
#
_cell.length_a   1.000
_cell.length_b   1.000
_cell.length_c   1.000
_cell.angle_alpha   90.00
_cell.angle_beta   90.00
_cell.angle_gamma   90.00
#
_symmetry.space_group_name_H-M   'P 1'
#
loop_
_entity.id
_entity.type
_entity.pdbx_description
1 polymer ?
#
loop_
_entity_poly.entity_id
_entity_poly.type
_entity_poly.pdbx_seq_one_letter_code
_entity_poly.pdbx_strand_id
1 'polypeptide(L)'
;MNELTQQENINSNVAVFSPQSLAAIQTFSQVMASGMATVPEHLRGNPSDCMAITMQAMQWQMNPYAVAQKTFVVNGVLGYEAQLVNAVISTRGPLTGRIEYDWFGPWEKIIGKF
;
A
#
# COMPACT_ATOMS: atom_id res chain seq x y z
N MET A 1 34.66 -27.80 1.90
CA MET A 1 34.53 -26.55 1.13
C MET A 1 33.03 -26.31 0.99
N ASN A 2 32.43 -25.67 1.99
CA ASN A 2 31.00 -25.37 1.97
C ASN A 2 30.80 -24.06 1.21
N GLU A 3 30.15 -24.14 0.07
CA GLU A 3 29.64 -22.95 -0.62
C GLU A 3 28.56 -22.34 0.25
N LEU A 4 28.92 -21.26 0.93
CA LEU A 4 27.97 -20.33 1.51
C LEU A 4 27.15 -19.77 0.34
N THR A 5 25.88 -20.15 0.29
CA THR A 5 24.87 -19.53 -0.57
C THR A 5 24.93 -18.03 -0.36
N GLN A 6 25.48 -17.32 -1.34
CA GLN A 6 25.40 -15.87 -1.39
C GLN A 6 23.91 -15.54 -1.55
N GLN A 7 23.27 -15.06 -0.47
CA GLN A 7 21.99 -14.38 -0.60
C GLN A 7 22.26 -13.14 -1.44
N GLU A 8 21.92 -13.19 -2.73
CA GLU A 8 21.93 -12.02 -3.58
C GLU A 8 21.05 -10.95 -2.92
N ASN A 9 21.67 -9.85 -2.55
CA ASN A 9 20.98 -8.65 -2.08
C ASN A 9 20.39 -7.98 -3.34
N ILE A 10 19.35 -8.60 -3.89
CA ILE A 10 18.64 -8.07 -5.04
C ILE A 10 17.96 -6.79 -4.56
N ASN A 11 18.42 -5.64 -5.06
CA ASN A 11 17.71 -4.37 -4.88
C ASN A 11 16.25 -4.59 -5.28
N SER A 12 15.37 -4.72 -4.27
CA SER A 12 14.05 -5.33 -4.46
C SER A 12 13.18 -4.56 -5.44
N ASN A 13 13.46 -3.26 -5.61
CA ASN A 13 12.80 -2.42 -6.61
C ASN A 13 13.12 -2.84 -8.05
N VAL A 14 14.36 -3.25 -8.36
CA VAL A 14 14.74 -3.69 -9.73
C VAL A 14 14.11 -5.04 -10.07
N ALA A 15 13.97 -5.93 -9.08
CA ALA A 15 13.35 -7.24 -9.27
C ALA A 15 11.86 -7.13 -9.67
N VAL A 16 11.12 -6.19 -9.05
CA VAL A 16 9.67 -5.99 -9.29
C VAL A 16 9.37 -5.64 -10.74
N PHE A 17 10.25 -4.90 -11.42
CA PHE A 17 10.06 -4.51 -12.82
C PHE A 17 10.61 -5.54 -13.83
N SER A 18 11.07 -6.71 -13.37
CA SER A 18 11.41 -7.80 -14.29
C SER A 18 10.15 -8.29 -15.03
N PRO A 19 10.26 -8.73 -16.30
CA PRO A 19 9.10 -9.24 -17.05
C PRO A 19 8.36 -10.37 -16.33
N GLN A 20 9.10 -11.26 -15.65
CA GLN A 20 8.55 -12.37 -14.90
C GLN A 20 7.75 -11.87 -13.68
N SER A 21 8.30 -10.91 -12.92
CA SER A 21 7.58 -10.32 -11.79
C SER A 21 6.35 -9.55 -12.24
N LEU A 22 6.44 -8.78 -13.33
CA LEU A 22 5.29 -8.05 -13.87
C LEU A 22 4.16 -8.99 -14.33
N ALA A 23 4.50 -10.13 -14.96
CA ALA A 23 3.50 -11.14 -15.34
C ALA A 23 2.82 -11.78 -14.11
N ALA A 24 3.59 -12.07 -13.07
CA ALA A 24 3.06 -12.58 -11.81
C ALA A 24 2.15 -11.55 -11.12
N ILE A 25 2.55 -10.28 -11.08
CA ILE A 25 1.77 -9.17 -10.53
C ILE A 25 0.48 -8.98 -11.34
N GLN A 26 0.55 -9.03 -12.68
CA GLN A 26 -0.63 -8.93 -13.53
C GLN A 26 -1.64 -10.04 -13.20
N THR A 27 -1.19 -11.29 -13.06
CA THR A 27 -2.05 -12.43 -12.69
C THR A 27 -2.68 -12.22 -11.30
N PHE A 28 -1.87 -11.83 -10.32
CA PHE A 28 -2.35 -11.51 -8.98
C PHE A 28 -3.41 -10.40 -9.00
N SER A 29 -3.19 -9.36 -9.80
CA SER A 29 -4.08 -8.20 -9.90
C SER A 29 -5.42 -8.55 -10.54
N GLN A 30 -5.44 -9.51 -11.46
CA GLN A 30 -6.68 -10.07 -12.00
C GLN A 30 -7.49 -10.80 -10.92
N VAL A 31 -6.82 -11.58 -10.06
CA VAL A 31 -7.47 -12.24 -8.92
C VAL A 31 -7.98 -11.19 -7.92
N MET A 32 -7.17 -10.19 -7.62
CA MET A 32 -7.55 -9.11 -6.70
C MET A 32 -8.78 -8.35 -7.20
N ALA A 33 -8.84 -7.97 -8.47
CA ALA A 33 -9.98 -7.27 -9.07
C ALA A 33 -11.28 -8.10 -9.08
N SER A 34 -11.20 -9.43 -8.96
CA SER A 34 -12.37 -10.31 -8.81
C SER A 34 -12.96 -10.34 -7.39
N GLY A 35 -12.24 -9.79 -6.40
CA GLY A 35 -12.68 -9.74 -5.01
C GLY A 35 -13.87 -8.79 -4.81
N MET A 36 -14.86 -9.22 -4.04
CA MET A 36 -16.06 -8.44 -3.77
C MET A 36 -16.00 -7.74 -2.40
N ALA A 37 -15.85 -8.52 -1.32
CA ALA A 37 -15.84 -7.99 0.04
C ALA A 37 -14.49 -7.40 0.45
N THR A 38 -13.39 -7.92 -0.10
CA THR A 38 -12.03 -7.57 0.30
C THR A 38 -11.39 -6.50 -0.57
N VAL A 39 -12.13 -5.94 -1.53
CA VAL A 39 -11.67 -4.87 -2.44
C VAL A 39 -12.75 -3.79 -2.56
N PRO A 40 -12.39 -2.49 -2.46
CA PRO A 40 -13.32 -1.37 -2.66
C PRO A 40 -13.97 -1.36 -4.04
N GLU A 41 -15.16 -0.77 -4.13
CA GLU A 41 -15.96 -0.74 -5.36
C GLU A 41 -15.22 -0.15 -6.56
N HIS A 42 -14.44 0.92 -6.37
CA HIS A 42 -13.68 1.58 -7.44
C HIS A 42 -12.53 0.74 -8.02
N LEU A 43 -12.19 -0.39 -7.40
CA LEU A 43 -11.15 -1.31 -7.88
C LEU A 43 -11.71 -2.63 -8.41
N ARG A 44 -12.99 -2.92 -8.18
CA ARG A 44 -13.63 -4.16 -8.64
C ARG A 44 -13.69 -4.19 -10.16
N GLY A 45 -13.29 -5.31 -10.75
CA GLY A 45 -13.22 -5.45 -12.20
C GLY A 45 -12.17 -4.56 -12.88
N ASN A 46 -11.32 -3.86 -12.11
CA ASN A 46 -10.25 -3.02 -12.61
C ASN A 46 -8.87 -3.62 -12.26
N PRO A 47 -8.38 -4.59 -13.05
CA PRO A 47 -7.09 -5.23 -12.79
C PRO A 47 -5.90 -4.28 -12.95
N SER A 48 -6.02 -3.22 -13.76
CA SER A 48 -4.97 -2.23 -13.95
C SER A 48 -4.71 -1.39 -12.69
N ASP A 49 -5.77 -0.89 -12.05
CA ASP A 49 -5.62 -0.15 -10.79
C ASP A 49 -5.23 -1.08 -9.63
N CYS A 50 -5.74 -2.32 -9.61
CA CYS A 50 -5.26 -3.35 -8.67
C CYS A 50 -3.77 -3.63 -8.84
N MET A 51 -3.25 -3.62 -10.08
CA MET A 51 -1.82 -3.78 -10.36
C MET A 51 -1.00 -2.61 -9.85
N ALA A 52 -1.43 -1.37 -10.10
CA ALA A 52 -0.77 -0.19 -9.57
C ALA A 52 -0.69 -0.22 -8.03
N ILE A 53 -1.79 -0.60 -7.36
CA ILE A 53 -1.84 -0.75 -5.90
C ILE A 53 -0.95 -1.89 -5.41
N THR A 54 -0.93 -3.02 -6.11
CA THR A 54 -0.07 -4.15 -5.75
C THR A 54 1.40 -3.74 -5.80
N MET A 55 1.82 -3.07 -6.87
CA MET A 55 3.18 -2.55 -7.01
C MET A 55 3.51 -1.52 -5.94
N GLN A 56 2.57 -0.64 -5.59
CA GLN A 56 2.77 0.33 -4.51
C GLN A 56 2.91 -0.35 -3.14
N ALA A 57 2.07 -1.34 -2.86
CA ALA A 57 2.12 -2.13 -1.64
C ALA A 57 3.45 -2.88 -1.50
N MET A 58 3.97 -3.45 -2.60
CA MET A 58 5.29 -4.08 -2.62
C MET A 58 6.42 -3.11 -2.28
N GLN A 59 6.39 -1.89 -2.84
CA GLN A 59 7.37 -0.84 -2.52
C GLN A 59 7.29 -0.41 -1.05
N TRP A 60 6.09 -0.41 -0.47
CA TRP A 60 5.88 -0.16 0.95
C TRP A 60 6.09 -1.40 1.84
N GLN A 61 6.39 -2.56 1.26
CA GLN A 61 6.46 -3.84 1.97
C GLN A 61 5.21 -4.13 2.81
N MET A 62 4.04 -3.82 2.26
CA MET A 62 2.72 -3.99 2.87
C MET A 62 1.84 -4.95 2.08
N ASN A 63 0.80 -5.48 2.73
CA ASN A 63 -0.18 -6.35 2.07
C ASN A 63 -1.03 -5.55 1.06
N PRO A 64 -1.12 -5.97 -0.23
CA PRO A 64 -1.90 -5.28 -1.26
C PRO A 64 -3.38 -5.08 -0.92
N TYR A 65 -4.02 -6.05 -0.26
CA TYR A 65 -5.43 -5.92 0.14
C TYR A 65 -5.61 -4.86 1.23
N ALA A 66 -4.70 -4.80 2.21
CA ALA A 66 -4.75 -3.79 3.26
C ALA A 66 -4.53 -2.38 2.71
N VAL A 67 -3.62 -2.24 1.74
CA VAL A 67 -3.39 -0.98 1.01
C VAL A 67 -4.63 -0.58 0.22
N ALA A 68 -5.22 -1.51 -0.55
CA ALA A 68 -6.42 -1.24 -1.36
C ALA A 68 -7.60 -0.78 -0.51
N GLN A 69 -7.86 -1.42 0.63
CA GLN A 69 -8.95 -1.05 1.56
C GLN A 69 -8.84 0.38 2.10
N LYS A 70 -7.69 1.02 1.93
CA LYS A 70 -7.41 2.39 2.37
C LYS A 70 -7.17 3.33 1.20
N THR A 71 -7.80 3.03 0.06
CA THR A 71 -7.84 3.92 -1.10
C THR A 71 -9.22 4.54 -1.27
N PHE A 72 -9.25 5.70 -1.91
CA PHE A 72 -10.47 6.39 -2.30
C PHE A 72 -10.24 7.11 -3.63
N VAL A 73 -11.31 7.57 -4.29
CA VAL A 73 -11.22 8.33 -5.55
C VAL A 73 -11.89 9.68 -5.38
N VAL A 74 -11.20 10.76 -5.73
CA VAL A 74 -11.73 12.12 -5.80
C VAL A 74 -11.46 12.67 -7.19
N ASN A 75 -12.50 13.06 -7.92
CA ASN A 75 -12.40 13.60 -9.29
C ASN A 75 -11.60 12.70 -10.24
N GLY A 76 -11.74 11.38 -10.11
CA GLY A 76 -11.04 10.40 -10.93
C GLY A 76 -9.57 10.13 -10.52
N VAL A 77 -9.08 10.78 -9.47
CA VAL A 77 -7.73 10.56 -8.94
C VAL A 77 -7.79 9.60 -7.75
N LEU A 78 -7.01 8.52 -7.82
CA LEU A 78 -6.81 7.60 -6.71
C LEU A 78 -5.99 8.27 -5.61
N GLY A 79 -6.53 8.30 -4.40
CA GLY A 79 -5.84 8.74 -3.19
C GLY A 79 -5.70 7.61 -2.18
N TYR A 80 -4.80 7.80 -1.22
CA TYR A 80 -4.59 6.91 -0.07
C TYR A 80 -5.03 7.63 1.21
N GLU A 81 -5.74 6.94 2.09
CA GLU A 81 -6.15 7.49 3.38
C GLU A 81 -4.92 7.86 4.23
N ALA A 82 -5.04 8.94 5.00
CA ALA A 82 -3.97 9.41 5.88
C ALA A 82 -3.51 8.33 6.87
N GLN A 83 -4.41 7.45 7.32
CA GLN A 83 -4.09 6.33 8.20
C GLN A 83 -3.06 5.38 7.58
N LEU A 84 -3.23 5.05 6.29
CA LEU A 84 -2.28 4.20 5.57
C LEU A 84 -0.95 4.91 5.34
N VAL A 85 -0.99 6.15 4.87
CA VAL A 85 0.23 6.95 4.66
C VAL A 85 1.02 7.07 5.96
N ASN A 86 0.33 7.27 7.08
CA ASN A 86 0.94 7.31 8.39
C ASN A 86 1.62 5.99 8.79
N ALA A 87 0.98 4.85 8.49
CA ALA A 87 1.56 3.53 8.74
C ALA A 87 2.84 3.31 7.88
N VAL A 88 2.83 3.77 6.63
CA VAL A 88 4.01 3.72 5.74
C VAL A 88 5.15 4.57 6.32
N ILE A 89 4.89 5.82 6.69
CA ILE A 89 5.92 6.71 7.25
C ILE A 89 6.44 6.15 8.59
N SER A 90 5.55 5.64 9.45
CA SER A 90 5.94 5.07 10.75
C SER A 90 6.84 3.84 10.64
N THR A 91 6.73 3.09 9.54
CA THR A 91 7.48 1.84 9.33
C THR A 91 8.72 2.01 8.47
N ARG A 92 8.77 3.04 7.62
CA ARG A 92 9.81 3.21 6.59
C ARG A 92 10.46 4.60 6.56
N GLY A 93 9.85 5.59 7.20
CA GLY A 93 10.40 6.94 7.29
C GLY A 93 11.65 6.96 8.18
N PRO A 94 12.58 7.90 7.96
CA PRO A 94 13.76 8.09 8.80
C PRO A 94 13.36 8.80 10.12
N LEU A 95 12.50 8.16 10.91
CA LEU A 95 12.01 8.69 12.16
C LEU A 95 12.92 8.28 13.32
N THR A 96 13.11 9.18 14.29
CA THR A 96 13.82 8.89 15.54
C THR A 96 12.91 8.19 16.56
N GLY A 97 11.60 8.21 16.35
CA GLY A 97 10.57 7.63 17.23
C GLY A 97 9.24 7.46 16.51
N ARG A 98 8.17 7.21 17.27
CA ARG A 98 6.80 7.19 16.71
C ARG A 98 6.34 8.61 16.37
N ILE A 99 5.41 8.73 15.42
CA ILE A 99 4.80 10.02 15.10
C ILE A 99 3.96 10.46 16.30
N GLU A 100 4.28 11.64 16.83
CA GLU A 100 3.53 12.33 17.88
C GLU A 100 2.64 13.39 17.25
N TYR A 101 1.42 13.54 17.77
CA TYR A 101 0.45 14.49 17.25
C TYR A 101 0.11 15.51 18.33
N ASP A 102 0.39 16.77 18.02
CA ASP A 102 -0.10 17.90 18.79
C ASP A 102 -1.38 18.43 18.17
N TRP A 103 -2.44 18.41 18.96
CA TRP A 103 -3.73 18.89 18.54
C TRP A 103 -4.04 20.23 19.22
N PHE A 104 -4.27 21.27 18.42
CA PHE A 104 -4.49 22.64 18.91
C PHE A 104 -5.77 23.24 18.33
N GLY A 105 -6.35 24.21 19.03
CA GLY A 105 -7.57 24.93 18.62
C GLY A 105 -8.72 24.84 19.64
N PRO A 106 -9.87 25.47 19.38
CA PRO A 106 -11.04 25.42 20.27
C PRO A 106 -11.74 24.04 20.18
N TRP A 107 -11.40 23.16 21.12
CA TRP A 107 -11.89 21.77 21.20
C TRP A 107 -13.39 21.68 21.54
N GLU A 108 -14.04 22.80 21.87
CA GLU A 108 -15.47 22.86 22.19
C GLU A 108 -16.37 22.49 21.01
N LYS A 109 -15.86 22.58 19.78
CA LYS A 109 -16.64 22.39 18.53
C LYS A 109 -16.48 21.03 17.88
N ILE A 110 -15.92 20.04 18.58
CA ILE A 110 -15.62 18.74 18.00
C ILE A 110 -16.85 17.84 18.06
N ILE A 111 -17.15 17.21 16.93
CA ILE A 111 -18.24 16.24 16.79
C ILE A 111 -17.87 14.96 17.56
N GLY A 112 -18.78 14.44 18.38
CA GLY A 112 -18.58 13.19 19.13
C GLY A 112 -18.19 13.34 20.61
N LYS A 113 -18.42 14.50 21.23
CA LYS A 113 -18.46 14.62 22.69
C LYS A 113 -19.79 14.08 23.21
N PHE A 114 -19.82 12.83 23.66
CA PHE A 114 -20.93 12.26 24.42
C PHE A 114 -20.50 12.08 25.87
#